data_AF-A0A0F8Z1K6-F1
#
_entry.id   AF-A0A0F8Z1K6-F1
#
_cell.length_a   1.000
_cell.length_b   1.000
_cell.length_c   1.000
_cell.angle_alpha   90.00
_cell.angle_beta   90.00
_cell.angle_gamma   90.00
#
_symmetry.space_group_name_H-M   'P 1'
#
loop_
_entity.id
_entity.type
_entity.pdbx_description
1 polymer ?
#
loop_
_entity_poly.entity_id
_entity_poly.type
_entity_poly.pdbx_seq_one_letter_code
_entity_poly.pdbx_strand_id
1 'polypeptide(L)' 'MGLGLSLVKTIINKYNGKILIESRVPEDYLKGTNFKLLFPEVE' A
#
# COMPACT_ATOMS: atom_id res chain seq x y z
N MET A 1 5.16 -8.07 15.41
CA MET A 1 5.60 -7.58 14.08
C MET A 1 5.12 -8.59 13.05
N GLY A 2 4.26 -8.19 12.11
CA GLY A 2 3.69 -9.11 11.11
C GLY A 2 4.55 -9.21 9.85
N LEU A 3 4.64 -10.39 9.26
CA LEU A 3 5.41 -10.61 8.02
C LEU A 3 4.69 -10.10 6.76
N GLY A 4 3.36 -9.92 6.81
CA GLY A 4 2.55 -9.56 5.64
C GLY A 4 2.99 -8.26 4.98
N LEU A 5 3.10 -7.16 5.73
CA LEU A 5 3.51 -5.87 5.17
C LEU A 5 4.98 -5.85 4.72
N SER A 6 5.84 -6.67 5.33
CA SER A 6 7.22 -6.85 4.88
C SER A 6 7.28 -7.49 3.50
N LEU A 7 6.47 -8.52 3.26
CA LEU A 7 6.34 -9.16 1.95
C LEU A 7 5.76 -8.19 0.92
N VAL A 8 4.70 -7.47 1.26
CA VAL A 8 4.10 -6.45 0.38
C VAL A 8 5.13 -5.38 0.00
N LYS A 9 5.91 -4.87 0.96
CA LYS A 9 6.99 -3.90 0.71
C LYS A 9 8.06 -4.46 -0.24
N THR A 10 8.41 -5.73 -0.09
CA THR A 10 9.38 -6.40 -0.96
C THR A 10 8.87 -6.47 -2.41
N ILE A 11 7.59 -6.79 -2.61
CA ILE A 11 6.95 -6.83 -3.94
C ILE A 11 6.91 -5.42 -4.55
N ILE A 12 6.46 -4.42 -3.79
CA ILE A 12 6.40 -3.02 -4.27
C ILE A 12 7.77 -2.56 -4.77
N ASN A 13 8.83 -2.80 -3.98
CA ASN A 13 10.19 -2.41 -4.35
C ASN A 13 10.68 -3.15 -5.60
N LYS A 14 10.40 -4.46 -5.72
CA LYS A 14 10.85 -5.28 -6.85
C LYS A 14 10.25 -4.83 -8.19
N TYR A 15 9.02 -4.31 -8.17
CA TYR A 15 8.30 -3.89 -9.37
C TYR A 15 8.24 -2.37 -9.55
N ASN A 16 9.13 -1.62 -8.88
CA ASN A 16 9.16 -0.15 -8.92
C ASN A 16 7.78 0.49 -8.63
N GLY A 17 6.99 -0.19 -7.80
CA GLY A 17 5.68 0.27 -7.40
C GLY A 17 5.75 1.38 -6.36
N LYS A 18 4.61 2.02 -6.11
CA LYS A 18 4.41 3.04 -5.08
C LYS A 18 3.26 2.63 -4.18
N ILE A 19 3.27 3.14 -2.95
CA ILE A 19 2.19 2.94 -1.99
C ILE A 19 1.65 4.29 -1.52
N LEU A 20 0.33 4.43 -1.56
CA LEU A 20 -0.41 5.53 -0.96
C LEU A 20 -1.26 4.98 0.17
N ILE A 21 -1.32 5.72 1.28
CA ILE A 21 -2.04 5.33 2.49
C ILE A 21 -3.05 6.43 2.77
N GLU A 22 -4.31 6.04 2.87
CA GLU A 22 -5.41 6.98 3.09
C GLU A 22 -6.38 6.41 4.13
N SER A 23 -7.04 7.28 4.90
CA SER A 23 -8.13 6.85 5.78
C SER A 23 -9.24 6.22 4.94
N ARG A 24 -9.82 5.12 5.43
CA ARG A 24 -10.92 4.44 4.75
C ARG A 24 -12.15 5.34 4.65
N VAL A 25 -12.40 6.10 5.71
CA VAL A 25 -13.40 7.16 5.76
C VAL A 25 -12.64 8.49 5.76
N PRO A 26 -12.94 9.43 4.84
CA PRO A 26 -12.28 10.73 4.82
C PRO A 26 -12.32 11.38 6.18
N GLU A 27 -11.19 11.96 6.60
CA GLU A 27 -11.01 12.67 7.88
C GLU A 27 -11.19 11.81 9.17
N ASP A 28 -11.50 10.52 9.06
CA ASP A 28 -11.69 9.61 10.20
C ASP A 28 -10.70 8.43 10.13
N TYR A 29 -9.55 8.60 10.81
CA TYR A 29 -8.48 7.60 10.88
C TYR A 29 -8.82 6.39 11.78
N LEU A 30 -9.91 6.46 12.57
CA LEU A 30 -10.31 5.38 13.49
C LEU A 30 -11.09 4.28 12.77
N LYS A 31 -11.67 4.56 11.60
CA LYS A 31 -12.45 3.60 10.81
C LYS A 31 -11.62 2.75 9.85
N GLY A 32 -10.30 2.78 10.01
CA GLY A 32 -9.36 1.96 9.26
C GLY A 32 -8.71 2.70 8.09
N THR A 33 -7.94 1.95 7.31
CA THR A 33 -6.98 2.50 6.34
C THR A 33 -7.05 1.71 5.04
N ASN A 34 -7.03 2.42 3.92
CA ASN A 34 -6.86 1.83 2.60
C ASN A 34 -5.40 1.98 2.15
N PHE A 35 -4.79 0.88 1.71
CA PHE A 35 -3.46 0.87 1.10
C PHE A 35 -3.64 0.74 -0.41
N LYS A 36 -3.32 1.79 -1.16
CA LYS A 36 -3.38 1.78 -2.62
C LYS A 36 -1.98 1.53 -3.17
N LEU A 37 -1.82 0.46 -3.94
CA LEU A 37 -0.57 0.11 -4.60
C LEU A 37 -0.64 0.53 -6.06
N LEU A 38 0.36 1.28 -6.52
CA LEU A 38 0.50 1.67 -7.92
C LEU A 38 1.70 0.95 -8.51
N PHE A 39 1.51 0.26 -9.61
CA PHE A 39 2.60 -0.38 -10.35
C PHE A 39 2.74 0.30 -11.71
N PRO A 40 3.97 0.41 -12.26
CA PRO A 40 4.16 0.82 -13.65
C PRO A 40 3.40 -0.12 -14.59
N GLU A 41 2.87 0.44 -15.67
CA GLU A 41 2.36 -0.36 -16.77
C GLU A 41 3.51 -1.12 -17.43
N VAL A 42 3.23 -2.32 -17.93
CA VAL A 42 4.18 -3.14 -18.68
C VAL A 42 3.73 -3.07 -20.14
N GLU A 43 4.65 -2.71 -21.04
CA GLU A 43 4.43 -2.74 -22.50
C GLU A 43 4.16 -4.16 -23.03
#